data_AF-A0A2J6TL92-F1
#
_entry.id   AF-A0A2J6TL92-F1
#
_cell.length_a   1.000
_cell.length_b   1.000
_cell.length_c   1.000
_cell.angle_alpha   90.00
_cell.angle_beta   90.00
_cell.angle_gamma   90.00
#
_symmetry.space_group_name_H-M   'P 1'
#
loop_
_entity.id
_entity.type
_entity.pdbx_description
1 polymer ?
#
loop_
_entity_poly.entity_id
_entity_poly.type
_entity_poly.pdbx_seq_one_letter_code
_entity_poly.pdbx_strand_id
1 'polypeptide(L)' 'MVSEQDIEKAINTLDMQLIPNYSQVARDFSIKRITLIRRYKGIYASRQEVTSLYYKLLTNI' A
#
# COMPACT_ATOMS: atom_id res chain seq x y z
N MET A 1 -0.49 -12.64 -7.60
CA MET A 1 -0.64 -11.22 -7.21
C MET A 1 -1.26 -11.25 -5.83
N VAL A 2 -0.72 -10.54 -4.84
CA VAL A 2 -1.31 -10.49 -3.48
C VAL A 2 -2.67 -9.80 -3.58
N SER A 3 -3.69 -10.32 -2.89
CA SER A 3 -5.02 -9.70 -2.92
C SER A 3 -5.05 -8.41 -2.10
N GLU A 4 -5.95 -7.48 -2.43
CA GLU A 4 -6.12 -6.26 -1.62
C GLU A 4 -6.59 -6.60 -0.19
N GLN A 5 -7.38 -7.66 -0.02
CA GLN A 5 -7.81 -8.15 1.29
C GLN A 5 -6.64 -8.61 2.16
N ASP A 6 -5.64 -9.27 1.57
CA ASP A 6 -4.45 -9.71 2.30
C ASP A 6 -3.56 -8.52 2.71
N ILE A 7 -3.47 -7.49 1.85
CA ILE A 7 -2.78 -6.24 2.16
C ILE A 7 -3.47 -5.53 3.32
N GLU A 8 -4.80 -5.45 3.31
CA GLU A 8 -5.58 -4.80 4.36
C GLU A 8 -5.46 -5.52 5.70
N LYS A 9 -5.52 -6.86 5.71
CA LYS A 9 -5.24 -7.67 6.91
C LYS A 9 -3.81 -7.44 7.44
N ALA A 10 -2.82 -7.34 6.55
CA ALA A 10 -1.44 -7.07 6.94
C ALA A 10 -1.28 -5.66 7.54
N ILE A 11 -1.97 -4.66 7.02
CA ILE A 11 -2.01 -3.30 7.59
C ILE A 11 -2.64 -3.32 8.98
N ASN A 12 -3.83 -3.93 9.13
CA ASN A 12 -4.50 -4.05 10.42
C ASN A 12 -3.62 -4.76 11.46
N THR A 13 -2.83 -5.76 11.05
CA THR A 13 -1.87 -6.44 11.93
C THR A 13 -0.74 -5.51 12.39
N LEU A 14 -0.27 -4.61 11.52
CA LEU A 14 0.74 -3.61 11.88
C LEU A 14 0.19 -2.55 12.84
N ASP A 15 -1.07 -2.13 12.66
CA ASP A 15 -1.72 -1.12 13.53
C ASP A 15 -1.95 -1.62 14.96
N MET A 16 -2.04 -2.92 15.16
CA MET A 16 -2.12 -3.51 16.51
C MET A 16 -0.78 -3.53 17.25
N GLN A 17 0.34 -3.21 16.57
CA GLN A 17 1.67 -3.25 17.16
C GLN A 17 2.11 -1.86 17.61
N LEU A 18 2.65 -1.76 18.83
CA LEU A 18 3.24 -0.51 19.34
C LEU A 18 4.41 -0.03 18.45
N ILE A 19 5.19 -0.98 17.91
CA ILE A 19 6.27 -0.74 16.96
C ILE A 19 6.03 -1.67 15.75
N PRO A 20 5.70 -1.14 14.57
CA PRO A 20 5.37 -1.94 13.39
C PRO A 20 6.54 -2.82 12.91
N ASN A 21 6.36 -4.14 12.94
CA ASN A 21 7.31 -5.12 12.43
C ASN A 21 6.96 -5.54 11.00
N TYR A 22 7.34 -4.70 10.05
CA TYR A 22 7.10 -4.93 8.62
C TYR A 22 7.71 -6.22 8.09
N SER A 23 8.85 -6.67 8.64
CA SER A 23 9.54 -7.86 8.13
C SER A 23 8.80 -9.13 8.49
N GLN A 24 8.28 -9.21 9.72
CA GLN A 24 7.51 -10.37 10.16
C GLN A 24 6.18 -10.45 9.41
N VAL A 25 5.40 -9.36 9.44
CA VAL A 25 4.08 -9.32 8.80
C VAL A 25 4.18 -9.55 7.28
N ALA A 26 5.22 -9.02 6.62
CA ALA A 26 5.45 -9.30 5.20
C ALA A 26 5.65 -10.79 4.90
N ARG A 27 6.33 -11.53 5.78
CA ARG A 27 6.52 -12.99 5.63
C ARG A 27 5.20 -13.73 5.85
N ASP A 28 4.47 -13.39 6.91
CA ASP A 28 3.24 -14.06 7.29
C ASP A 28 2.16 -13.97 6.20
N PHE A 29 2.09 -12.83 5.51
CA PHE A 29 1.14 -12.59 4.42
C PHE A 29 1.74 -12.79 3.02
N SER A 30 2.99 -13.26 2.90
CA SER A 30 3.69 -13.43 1.62
C SER A 30 3.71 -12.16 0.74
N ILE A 31 3.83 -11.00 1.38
CA ILE A 31 3.86 -9.67 0.74
C ILE A 31 5.31 -9.20 0.64
N LYS A 32 5.68 -8.56 -0.47
CA LYS A 32 6.98 -7.86 -0.52
C LYS A 32 7.01 -6.77 0.55
N ARG A 33 8.00 -6.80 1.43
CA ARG A 33 8.18 -5.82 2.52
C ARG A 33 8.06 -4.36 2.05
N ILE A 34 8.67 -4.03 0.91
CA ILE A 34 8.61 -2.67 0.35
C ILE A 34 7.20 -2.27 -0.09
N THR A 35 6.40 -3.21 -0.59
CA THR A 35 5.01 -2.99 -0.95
C THR A 35 4.18 -2.73 0.30
N LEU A 36 4.37 -3.55 1.35
CA LEU A 36 3.67 -3.37 2.63
C LEU A 36 3.99 -2.02 3.28
N ILE A 37 5.25 -1.59 3.30
CA ILE A 37 5.66 -0.28 3.83
C ILE A 37 4.99 0.87 3.07
N ARG A 38 4.96 0.80 1.73
CA ARG A 38 4.32 1.83 0.89
C ARG A 38 2.83 1.92 1.15
N ARG A 39 2.15 0.77 1.20
CA ARG A 39 0.71 0.67 1.49
C ARG A 39 0.38 1.20 2.89
N TYR A 40 1.15 0.80 3.90
CA TYR A 40 1.01 1.26 5.28
C TYR A 40 1.17 2.78 5.42
N LYS A 41 2.15 3.36 4.72
CA LYS A 41 2.38 4.82 4.72
C LYS A 41 1.42 5.61 3.83
N GLY A 42 0.42 4.96 3.20
CA GLY A 42 -0.47 5.61 2.24
C GLY A 42 0.22 6.04 0.94
N ILE A 43 1.46 5.58 0.68
CA ILE A 43 2.23 5.89 -0.53
C ILE A 43 1.88 4.87 -1.62
N TYR A 44 0.61 4.84 -2.00
CA TYR A 44 0.13 4.11 -3.16
C TYR A 44 -0.92 4.96 -3.88
N ALA A 45 -0.97 4.82 -5.19
CA ALA A 45 -2.00 5.43 -6.01
C ALA A 45 -2.58 4.34 -6.91
N SER A 46 -3.90 4.35 -7.06
CA SER A 46 -4.55 3.53 -8.07
C SER A 46 -4.15 4.02 -9.46
N ARG A 47 -4.18 3.13 -10.45
CA ARG A 47 -3.96 3.55 -11.85
C ARG A 47 -4.93 4.65 -12.27
N GLN A 48 -6.18 4.59 -11.80
CA GLN A 48 -7.20 5.58 -12.12
C GLN A 48 -6.88 6.96 -11.53
N GLU A 49 -6.41 7.00 -10.28
CA GLU A 49 -5.97 8.25 -9.64
C GLU A 49 -4.79 8.88 -10.38
N VAL A 50 -3.78 8.08 -10.73
CA VAL A 50 -2.61 8.56 -11.49
C VAL A 50 -3.02 9.09 -12.86
N THR A 51 -3.86 8.33 -13.58
CA THR A 51 -4.36 8.74 -14.90
C THR A 51 -5.18 10.02 -14.82
N SER A 52 -6.05 10.17 -13.82
CA SER A 52 -6.84 11.39 -13.61
C SER A 52 -5.95 12.59 -13.28
N LEU A 53 -4.96 12.42 -12.39
CA LEU A 53 -3.98 13.46 -12.06
C LEU A 53 -3.21 13.91 -13.30
N TYR A 54 -2.76 12.95 -14.11
CA TYR A 54 -2.05 13.20 -15.35
C TYR A 54 -2.89 13.99 -16.35
N TYR A 55 -4.15 13.60 -16.58
CA TYR A 55 -5.03 14.33 -17.49
C TYR A 55 -5.37 15.74 -16.98
N LYS A 56 -5.58 15.92 -15.66
CA LYS A 56 -5.77 17.27 -15.08
C LYS A 56 -4.58 18.18 -15.31
N LEU A 57 -3.36 17.66 -15.21
CA LEU A 57 -2.13 18.41 -15.48
C LEU A 57 -2.01 18.81 -16.96
N LEU A 58 -2.52 17.99 -17.89
CA LEU A 58 -2.50 18.26 -19.33
C LEU A 58 -3.56 19.27 -19.79
N THR A 59 -4.71 19.33 -19.11
CA THR A 59 -5.83 20.21 -19.50
C THR A 59 -5.82 21.58 -18.80
N ASN A 60 -4.94 21.79 -17.82
CA ASN A 60 -4.73 23.09 -17.17
C ASN A 60 -3.68 23.94 -17.93
N ILE A 61 -3.83 24.08 -19.25
CA ILE A 61 -3.05 24.97 -20.12
C ILE A 61 -3.91 26.15 -20.52
#